data_AF-A0A100VJU6-F1
#
_entry.id   AF-A0A100VJU6-F1
#
_cell.length_a   1.000
_cell.length_b   1.000
_cell.length_c   1.000
_cell.angle_alpha   90.00
_cell.angle_beta   90.00
_cell.angle_gamma   90.00
#
_symmetry.space_group_name_H-M   'P 1'
#
loop_
_entity.id
_entity.type
_entity.pdbx_description
1 polymer ?
#
loop_
_entity_poly.entity_id
_entity_poly.type
_entity_poly.pdbx_seq_one_letter_code
_entity_poly.pdbx_strand_id
1 'polypeptide(L)' 'MTLYTVMPPEQLWSGMWKEVEDTREIKMNGLLMQVRPVNDNEAVIVRLLDCPLEAYLNPANMPGSTIPLSGNLGST' A
#
# COMPACT_ATOMS: atom_id res chain seq x y z
N MET A 1 -27.38 13.41 -2.41
CA MET A 1 -26.41 12.79 -3.34
C MET A 1 -27.07 11.53 -3.89
N THR A 2 -27.13 11.35 -5.21
CA THR A 2 -27.83 10.23 -5.85
C THR A 2 -26.81 9.39 -6.62
N LEU A 3 -26.74 8.09 -6.34
CA LEU A 3 -25.81 7.15 -6.98
C LEU A 3 -26.59 6.23 -7.93
N TYR A 4 -26.27 6.28 -9.23
CA TYR A 4 -26.85 5.39 -10.25
C TYR A 4 -25.91 4.23 -10.51
N THR A 5 -26.35 3.02 -10.20
CA THR A 5 -25.53 1.82 -10.28
C THR A 5 -26.41 0.58 -10.39
N VAL A 6 -25.91 -0.42 -11.11
CA VAL A 6 -26.54 -1.73 -11.27
C VAL A 6 -26.20 -2.68 -10.12
N MET A 7 -25.25 -2.29 -9.24
CA MET A 7 -24.85 -3.11 -8.11
C MET A 7 -25.84 -2.95 -6.94
N PRO A 8 -26.15 -4.05 -6.22
CA PRO A 8 -26.98 -3.99 -5.04
C PRO A 8 -26.40 -3.03 -3.99
N PRO A 9 -27.27 -2.28 -3.30
CA PRO A 9 -26.89 -1.43 -2.19
C PRO A 9 -25.88 -2.07 -1.23
N GLU A 10 -26.23 -3.22 -0.68
CA GLU A 10 -25.51 -3.87 0.40
C GLU A 10 -24.04 -4.14 0.02
N GLN A 11 -23.79 -4.38 -1.27
CA GLN A 11 -22.45 -4.59 -1.82
C GLN A 11 -21.68 -3.27 -2.00
N LEU A 12 -22.33 -2.18 -2.40
CA LEU A 12 -21.71 -0.85 -2.49
C LEU A 12 -21.26 -0.33 -1.13
N TRP A 13 -22.08 -0.61 -0.11
CA TRP A 13 -21.84 -0.20 1.26
C TRP A 13 -20.92 -1.18 2.02
N SER A 14 -20.61 -2.34 1.43
CA SER A 14 -19.70 -3.33 2.00
C SER A 14 -18.29 -2.77 2.14
N GLY A 15 -17.76 -2.82 3.36
CA GLY A 15 -16.42 -2.31 3.66
C GLY A 15 -16.31 -0.80 3.84
N MET A 16 -17.41 -0.02 3.76
CA MET A 16 -17.36 1.41 4.11
C MET A 16 -16.88 1.66 5.55
N TRP A 17 -17.21 0.74 6.45
CA TRP A 17 -16.84 0.79 7.87
C TRP A 17 -15.60 -0.04 8.17
N LYS A 18 -14.92 -0.59 7.15
CA LYS A 18 -13.68 -1.31 7.37
C LYS A 18 -12.63 -0.28 7.75
N GLU A 19 -11.99 -0.48 8.89
CA GLU A 19 -10.89 0.38 9.32
C GLU A 19 -9.82 0.43 8.23
N VAL A 20 -9.28 1.62 8.00
CA VAL A 20 -8.16 1.84 7.09
C VAL A 20 -7.03 0.94 7.56
N GLU A 21 -6.56 0.05 6.69
CA GLU A 21 -5.45 -0.84 7.03
C GLU A 21 -4.27 -0.02 7.53
N ASP A 22 -3.64 -0.45 8.64
CA ASP A 22 -2.42 0.18 9.17
C ASP A 22 -1.36 0.10 8.08
N THR A 23 -1.20 1.20 7.36
CA THR A 23 -0.30 1.33 6.23
C THR A 23 0.61 2.51 6.48
N ARG A 24 1.86 2.34 6.13
CA ARG A 24 2.92 3.32 6.35
C ARG A 24 3.56 3.66 5.03
N GLU A 25 3.96 4.91 4.88
CA GLU A 25 4.79 5.33 3.75
C GLU A 25 6.26 5.19 4.16
N ILE A 26 7.05 4.54 3.31
CA ILE A 26 8.48 4.39 3.51
C ILE A 26 9.22 4.76 2.24
N LYS A 27 10.46 5.22 2.40
CA LYS A 27 11.37 5.48 1.30
C LYS A 27 12.48 4.43 1.30
N MET A 28 12.55 3.60 0.26
CA MET A 28 13.56 2.55 0.12
C MET A 28 14.20 2.65 -1.26
N ASN A 29 15.53 2.65 -1.34
CA ASN A 29 16.27 2.76 -2.59
C ASN A 29 15.84 3.97 -3.46
N GLY A 30 15.44 5.08 -2.82
CA GLY A 30 14.93 6.27 -3.51
C GLY A 30 13.47 6.20 -3.96
N LEU A 31 12.78 5.08 -3.75
CA LEU A 31 11.39 4.84 -4.11
C LEU A 31 10.50 5.14 -2.90
N LEU A 32 9.46 5.95 -3.07
CA LEU A 32 8.41 6.11 -2.06
C LEU A 32 7.35 5.04 -2.28
N MET A 33 7.05 4.26 -1.25
CA MET A 33 6.07 3.18 -1.31
C MET A 33 5.21 3.15 -0.06
N GLN A 34 3.95 2.75 -0.25
CA GLN A 34 3.04 2.45 0.84
C GLN A 34 3.13 0.96 1.14
N VAL A 35 3.31 0.63 2.42
CA VAL A 35 3.51 -0.74 2.89
C VAL A 35 2.58 -1.04 4.06
N ARG A 36 2.20 -2.30 4.20
CA ARG A 36 1.48 -2.82 5.37
C ARG A 36 2.47 -3.63 6.21
N PRO A 37 2.82 -3.22 7.43
CA PRO A 37 3.70 -3.99 8.31
C PRO A 37 3.04 -5.34 8.62
N VAL A 38 3.81 -6.42 8.50
CA VAL A 38 3.40 -7.78 8.90
C VAL A 38 3.93 -8.09 10.30
N ASN A 39 5.15 -7.66 10.58
CA ASN A 39 5.82 -7.72 11.87
C ASN A 39 6.84 -6.56 11.97
N ASP A 40 7.64 -6.52 13.03
CA ASP A 40 8.61 -5.44 13.26
C ASP A 40 9.74 -5.37 12.22
N ASN A 41 9.99 -6.45 11.48
CA ASN A 41 11.11 -6.58 10.54
C ASN A 41 10.67 -6.71 9.08
N GLU A 42 9.38 -6.88 8.80
CA GLU A 42 8.87 -7.17 7.46
C GLU A 42 7.56 -6.44 7.18
N ALA A 43 7.42 -5.98 5.95
CA ALA A 43 6.22 -5.34 5.46
C ALA A 43 5.89 -5.81 4.05
N VAL A 44 4.61 -5.74 3.68
CA VAL A 44 4.13 -6.06 2.34
C VAL A 44 3.86 -4.76 1.58
N ILE A 45 4.36 -4.66 0.35
CA ILE A 45 4.11 -3.52 -0.52
C ILE A 45 2.62 -3.47 -0.87
N VAL A 46 1.97 -2.34 -0.59
CA VAL A 46 0.60 -2.06 -1.04
C VAL A 46 0.63 -1.41 -2.42
N ARG A 47 1.49 -0.41 -2.60
CA ARG A 47 1.70 0.29 -3.87
C ARG A 47 2.96 1.17 -3.86
N LEU A 48 3.43 1.53 -5.04
CA LEU A 48 4.42 2.60 -5.23
C LEU A 48 3.70 3.96 -5.30
N LEU A 49 4.32 5.00 -4.75
CA LEU A 49 3.78 6.36 -4.70
C LEU A 49 4.61 7.32 -5.55
N ASP A 50 5.93 7.26 -5.42
CA ASP A 50 6.88 8.08 -6.18
C ASP A 50 8.09 7.24 -6.59
N CYS A 51 8.22 6.98 -7.89
CA CYS A 51 9.27 6.16 -8.47
C CYS A 51 9.39 6.39 -9.98
N PRO A 52 10.58 6.14 -10.58
CA PRO A 52 10.73 6.11 -12.03
C PRO A 52 9.91 4.96 -12.64
N LEU A 53 9.54 5.09 -13.92
CA LEU A 53 8.63 4.16 -14.58
C LEU A 53 9.18 2.72 -14.62
N GLU A 54 10.48 2.57 -14.76
CA GLU A 54 11.19 1.30 -14.79
C GLU A 54 11.02 0.52 -13.48
N ALA A 55 10.78 1.20 -12.35
CA ALA A 55 10.58 0.55 -11.07
C ALA A 55 9.32 -0.31 -11.03
N TYR A 56 8.30 0.00 -11.84
CA TYR A 56 7.09 -0.82 -11.98
C TYR A 56 7.35 -2.14 -12.72
N LEU A 57 8.42 -2.21 -13.50
CA LEU A 57 8.79 -3.42 -14.24
C LEU A 57 9.60 -4.40 -13.40
N ASN A 58 10.11 -3.97 -12.23
CA ASN A 58 10.88 -4.82 -11.34
C ASN A 58 9.93 -5.68 -10.48
N PRO A 59 9.98 -7.02 -10.59
CA PRO A 59 9.12 -7.91 -9.80
C PRO A 59 9.27 -7.74 -8.28
N ALA A 60 10.43 -7.29 -7.81
CA ALA A 60 10.68 -7.05 -6.39
C ALA A 60 9.81 -5.91 -5.82
N ASN A 61 9.35 -4.98 -6.66
CA ASN A 61 8.54 -3.83 -6.26
C ASN A 61 7.03 -4.06 -6.45
N MET A 62 6.61 -5.25 -6.85
CA MET A 62 5.21 -5.55 -7.10
C MET A 62 4.37 -5.41 -5.83
N PRO A 63 3.14 -4.88 -5.91
CA PRO A 63 2.16 -4.99 -4.84
C PRO A 63 2.01 -6.44 -4.38
N GLY A 64 2.04 -6.66 -3.08
CA GLY A 64 2.02 -7.99 -2.46
C GLY A 64 3.40 -8.56 -2.14
N SER A 65 4.49 -7.98 -2.66
CA SER A 65 5.86 -8.42 -2.33
C SER A 65 6.23 -8.05 -0.89
N THR A 66 6.89 -8.97 -0.20
CA THR A 66 7.42 -8.75 1.15
C THR A 66 8.82 -8.12 1.09
N ILE A 67 9.03 -7.09 1.89
CA ILE A 67 10.30 -6.38 2.03
C ILE A 67 10.73 -6.30 3.49
N PRO A 68 12.04 -6.25 3.78
CA PRO A 68 12.53 -6.04 5.12
C PRO A 68 12.29 -4.57 5.56
N LEU A 69 11.57 -4.40 6.66
CA LEU A 69 11.43 -3.14 7.37
C LEU A 69 12.65 -2.94 8.29
N SER A 70 13.84 -2.76 7.71
CA SER A 70 15.00 -2.38 8.54
C SER A 70 14.73 -1.01 9.16
N GLY A 71 14.78 -0.92 10.49
CA GLY A 71 14.33 0.21 11.30
C GLY A 71 15.09 1.52 11.15
N ASN A 72 15.45 1.93 9.93
CA ASN A 72 15.83 3.30 9.63
C ASN A 72 14.63 4.02 9.02
N LEU A 73 13.61 4.22 9.88
CA LEU A 73 12.57 5.21 9.66
C LEU A 73 13.26 6.57 9.70
N GLY A 74 13.75 7.02 8.54
CA GLY A 74 14.40 8.32 8.40
C GLY A 74 13.49 9.40 8.97
N SER A 75 13.90 9.94 10.12
CA SER A 75 13.47 11.22 10.63
C SER A 75 13.88 12.30 9.64
N THR A 76 12.92 12.97 8.99
CA THR A 76 12.88 14.44 8.80
C THR A 76 11.65 14.84 8.00
#